data_AF-A0A6B2DH60-F1
#
_entry.id   AF-A0A6B2DH60-F1
#
_cell.length_a   1.000
_cell.length_b   1.000
_cell.length_c   1.000
_cell.angle_alpha   90.00
_cell.angle_beta   90.00
_cell.angle_gamma   90.00
#
_symmetry.space_group_name_H-M   'P 1'
#
loop_
_entity.id
_entity.type
_entity.pdbx_description
1 polymer ?
#
loop_
_entity_poly.entity_id
_entity_poly.type
_entity_poly.pdbx_seq_one_letter_code
_entity_poly.pdbx_strand_id
1 'polypeptide(L)'
;MAVGTLTTIPVPAPRTINSRTASGAMLLAPFATLPLALAAGLIVAAGQALHLPNLATAALAIGAVALGSRGLHLDGLADTADGLGASYDRAKALDVMRRGDSGPTGVATLVLTLLVQVGALTDPYQAFAAVLIGRCTLSMACARGIPSARPEGLGATVAGSVPRTAALAIAVAAAALAT
;
A
#
# COMPACT_ATOMS: atom_id res chain seq x y z
N MET A 1 13.79 3.58 -6.87
CA MET A 1 12.98 2.40 -6.46
C MET A 1 11.77 2.85 -5.66
N ALA A 2 11.87 3.20 -4.37
CA ALA A 2 10.69 3.52 -3.54
C ALA A 2 9.69 4.49 -4.17
N VAL A 3 10.11 5.71 -4.52
CA VAL A 3 9.24 6.75 -5.09
C VAL A 3 8.59 6.28 -6.40
N GLY A 4 9.37 5.76 -7.35
CA GLY A 4 8.84 5.36 -8.66
C GLY A 4 7.96 4.10 -8.64
N THR A 5 8.10 3.25 -7.62
CA THR A 5 7.26 2.07 -7.43
C THR A 5 5.97 2.40 -6.68
N LEU A 6 6.05 3.26 -5.66
CA LEU A 6 4.93 3.53 -4.74
C LEU A 6 4.14 4.78 -5.09
N THR A 7 4.62 5.59 -6.05
CA THR A 7 3.95 6.80 -6.50
C THR A 7 3.96 6.94 -8.01
N THR A 8 3.13 7.84 -8.52
CA THR A 8 3.11 8.26 -9.93
C THR A 8 4.28 9.18 -10.29
N ILE A 9 5.01 9.72 -9.31
CA ILE A 9 6.07 10.70 -9.51
C ILE A 9 7.19 10.06 -10.37
N PRO A 10 7.47 10.63 -11.56
CA PRO A 10 8.51 10.11 -12.43
C PRO A 10 9.87 10.32 -11.78
N VAL A 11 10.61 9.23 -11.61
CA VAL A 11 11.99 9.25 -11.10
C VAL A 11 12.86 8.34 -11.97
N PRO A 12 14.17 8.64 -12.11
CA PRO A 12 15.08 7.77 -12.84
C PRO A 12 15.06 6.33 -12.31
N ALA A 13 15.09 5.38 -13.24
CA ALA A 13 15.20 3.96 -12.89
C ALA A 13 16.51 3.71 -12.11
N PRO A 14 16.49 2.82 -11.10
CA PRO A 14 17.71 2.42 -10.41
C PRO A 14 18.71 1.79 -11.39
N ARG A 15 19.99 2.14 -11.28
CA ARG A 15 21.05 1.56 -12.11
C ARG A 15 21.27 0.07 -11.82
N THR A 16 21.08 -0.34 -10.56
CA THR A 16 21.22 -1.74 -10.12
C THR A 16 20.11 -2.09 -9.14
N ILE A 17 19.49 -3.25 -9.35
CA ILE A 17 18.48 -3.84 -8.46
C ILE A 17 19.16 -4.99 -7.73
N ASN A 18 19.49 -4.79 -6.46
CA ASN A 18 20.01 -5.81 -5.56
C ASN A 18 19.22 -5.79 -4.24
N SER A 19 19.44 -6.77 -3.37
CA SER A 19 18.71 -6.89 -2.10
C SER A 19 18.86 -5.66 -1.19
N ARG A 20 19.98 -4.92 -1.27
CA ARG A 20 20.17 -3.68 -0.50
C ARG A 20 19.30 -2.56 -1.04
N THR A 21 19.26 -2.36 -2.36
CA THR A 21 18.40 -1.36 -3.01
C THR A 21 16.91 -1.69 -2.76
N ALA A 22 16.54 -2.97 -2.83
CA ALA A 22 15.18 -3.43 -2.56
C ALA A 22 14.79 -3.22 -1.09
N SER A 23 15.65 -3.63 -0.14
CA SER A 23 15.43 -3.39 1.28
C SER A 23 15.31 -1.90 1.59
N GLY A 24 16.20 -1.07 1.04
CA GLY A 24 16.13 0.39 1.21
C GLY A 24 14.82 0.96 0.66
N ALA A 25 14.32 0.43 -0.46
CA ALA A 25 13.06 0.87 -1.02
C ALA A 25 11.86 0.57 -0.12
N MET A 26 11.83 -0.61 0.51
CA MET A 26 10.75 -1.01 1.42
C MET A 26 10.83 -0.29 2.77
N LEU A 27 12.03 -0.03 3.28
CA LEU A 27 12.24 0.74 4.51
C LEU A 27 11.88 2.22 4.34
N LEU A 28 12.16 2.78 3.16
CA LEU A 28 11.85 4.18 2.83
C LEU A 28 10.43 4.36 2.28
N ALA A 29 9.61 3.30 2.23
CA ALA A 29 8.27 3.35 1.67
C ALA A 29 7.37 4.43 2.30
N PRO A 30 7.32 4.62 3.64
CA PRO A 30 6.52 5.68 4.24
C PRO A 30 6.95 7.08 3.76
N PHE A 31 8.25 7.33 3.76
CA PHE A 31 8.82 8.61 3.31
C PHE A 31 8.57 8.87 1.83
N ALA A 32 8.68 7.84 0.99
CA ALA A 32 8.40 7.95 -0.43
C ALA A 32 6.94 8.35 -0.72
N THR A 33 6.02 8.04 0.18
CA THR A 33 4.60 8.38 0.07
C THR A 33 4.20 9.66 0.82
N LEU A 34 5.15 10.42 1.38
CA LEU A 34 4.85 11.72 2.01
C LEU A 34 4.01 12.66 1.12
N PRO A 35 4.27 12.79 -0.20
CA PRO A 35 3.42 13.62 -1.06
C PRO A 35 1.96 13.14 -1.08
N LEU A 36 1.73 11.82 -1.04
CA LEU A 36 0.37 11.24 -1.02
C LEU A 36 -0.30 11.43 0.34
N ALA A 37 0.44 11.26 1.43
CA ALA A 37 -0.04 11.51 2.79
C ALA A 37 -0.44 12.97 2.99
N LEU A 38 0.40 13.90 2.52
CA LEU A 38 0.12 15.33 2.54
C LEU A 38 -1.11 15.67 1.68
N ALA A 39 -1.22 15.11 0.48
CA ALA A 39 -2.39 15.32 -0.37
C ALA A 39 -3.68 14.84 0.32
N ALA A 40 -3.67 13.65 0.93
CA ALA A 40 -4.82 13.13 1.66
C ALA A 40 -5.23 14.04 2.82
N GLY A 41 -4.27 14.46 3.66
CA GLY A 41 -4.53 15.38 4.77
C GLY A 41 -5.04 16.74 4.30
N LEU A 42 -4.45 17.31 3.24
CA LEU A 42 -4.89 18.60 2.68
C LEU A 42 -6.30 18.54 2.08
N ILE A 43 -6.66 17.44 1.41
CA ILE A 43 -8.02 17.26 0.87
C ILE A 43 -9.04 17.23 2.01
N VAL A 44 -8.76 16.51 3.09
CA VAL A 44 -9.65 16.45 4.26
C VAL A 44 -9.72 17.81 4.95
N ALA A 45 -8.59 18.49 5.15
CA ALA A 45 -8.54 19.83 5.76
C ALA A 45 -9.31 20.87 4.94
N ALA A 46 -9.12 20.89 3.62
CA ALA A 46 -9.85 21.77 2.72
C ALA A 46 -11.35 21.46 2.74
N GLY A 47 -11.71 20.17 2.76
CA GLY A 47 -13.08 19.71 2.89
C GLY A 47 -13.77 20.24 4.15
N GLN A 48 -13.09 20.16 5.29
CA GLN A 48 -13.58 20.71 6.56
C GLN A 48 -13.71 22.24 6.50
N ALA A 49 -12.69 22.94 6.00
CA ALA A 49 -12.72 24.41 5.88
C ALA A 49 -13.85 24.93 4.96
N LEU A 50 -14.18 24.16 3.92
CA LEU A 50 -15.25 24.45 2.96
C LEU A 50 -16.61 23.88 3.38
N HIS A 51 -16.72 23.24 4.55
CA HIS A 51 -17.93 22.59 5.04
C HIS A 51 -18.53 21.55 4.07
N LEU A 52 -17.66 20.82 3.35
CA LEU A 52 -18.06 19.76 2.44
C LEU A 52 -18.47 18.50 3.22
N PRO A 53 -19.37 17.65 2.66
CA PRO A 53 -19.73 16.39 3.30
C PRO A 53 -18.53 15.47 3.51
N ASN A 54 -18.38 14.93 4.73
CA ASN A 54 -17.27 14.04 5.11
C ASN A 54 -17.12 12.83 4.17
N LEU A 55 -18.24 12.27 3.69
CA LEU A 55 -18.23 11.16 2.75
C LEU A 55 -17.49 11.53 1.45
N ALA A 56 -17.75 12.72 0.91
CA ALA A 56 -17.14 13.17 -0.34
C ALA A 56 -15.65 13.49 -0.15
N THR A 57 -15.29 14.14 0.95
CA THR A 57 -13.89 14.51 1.24
C THR A 57 -13.03 13.28 1.51
N ALA A 58 -13.55 12.30 2.24
CA ALA A 58 -12.87 11.04 2.48
C ALA A 58 -12.69 10.23 1.19
N ALA A 59 -13.73 10.12 0.36
CA ALA A 59 -13.64 9.46 -0.94
C ALA A 59 -12.61 10.12 -1.86
N LEU A 60 -12.55 11.45 -1.89
CA LEU A 60 -11.54 12.20 -2.66
C LEU A 60 -10.12 11.99 -2.14
N ALA A 61 -9.93 11.98 -0.81
CA ALA A 61 -8.62 11.74 -0.21
C ALA A 61 -8.10 10.33 -0.53
N ILE A 62 -8.94 9.31 -0.36
CA ILE A 62 -8.61 7.92 -0.69
C ILE A 62 -8.37 7.76 -2.20
N GLY A 63 -9.21 8.37 -3.03
CA GLY A 63 -9.04 8.40 -4.49
C GLY A 63 -7.73 9.04 -4.92
N ALA A 64 -7.32 10.15 -4.29
CA ALA A 64 -6.05 10.80 -4.57
C ALA A 64 -4.86 9.91 -4.22
N VAL A 65 -4.90 9.17 -3.10
CA VAL A 65 -3.86 8.20 -2.73
C VAL A 65 -3.84 7.04 -3.72
N ALA A 66 -5.00 6.50 -4.09
CA ALA A 66 -5.11 5.40 -5.04
C ALA A 66 -4.54 5.78 -6.41
N LEU A 67 -4.96 6.92 -6.97
CA LEU A 67 -4.42 7.44 -8.23
C LEU A 67 -2.93 7.75 -8.12
N GLY A 68 -2.54 8.39 -7.02
CA GLY A 68 -1.16 8.74 -6.72
C GLY A 68 -0.25 7.52 -6.58
N SER A 69 -0.76 6.34 -6.23
CA SER A 69 -0.03 5.07 -6.22
C SER A 69 -0.34 4.17 -7.42
N ARG A 70 -0.98 4.68 -8.48
CA ARG A 70 -1.40 3.93 -9.68
C ARG A 70 -2.33 2.74 -9.40
N GLY A 71 -3.05 2.76 -8.29
CA GLY A 71 -3.90 1.67 -7.85
C GLY A 71 -3.14 0.43 -7.35
N LEU A 72 -1.80 0.43 -7.31
CA LEU A 72 -0.97 -0.75 -7.04
C LEU A 72 -1.39 -1.52 -5.76
N HIS A 73 -1.77 -0.79 -4.71
CA HIS A 73 -2.17 -1.40 -3.45
C HIS A 73 -3.61 -1.94 -3.45
N LEU A 74 -4.50 -1.31 -4.22
CA LEU A 74 -5.86 -1.82 -4.40
C LEU A 74 -5.85 -3.05 -5.30
N ASP A 75 -5.07 -2.99 -6.39
CA ASP A 75 -4.82 -4.11 -7.29
C ASP A 75 -4.27 -5.33 -6.53
N GLY A 76 -3.18 -5.16 -5.77
CA GLY A 76 -2.63 -6.24 -4.97
C GLY A 76 -3.57 -6.79 -3.88
N LEU A 77 -4.48 -5.96 -3.33
CA LEU A 77 -5.50 -6.40 -2.39
C LEU A 77 -6.58 -7.25 -3.08
N ALA A 78 -7.06 -6.79 -4.25
CA ALA A 78 -8.03 -7.53 -5.06
C ALA A 78 -7.46 -8.86 -5.53
N ASP A 79 -6.26 -8.86 -6.11
CA ASP A 79 -5.55 -10.06 -6.54
C ASP A 79 -5.41 -11.06 -5.37
N THR A 80 -4.97 -10.59 -4.21
CA THR A 80 -4.79 -11.45 -3.04
C THR A 80 -6.12 -12.08 -2.61
N ALA A 81 -7.19 -11.29 -2.59
CA ALA A 81 -8.52 -11.79 -2.23
C ALA A 81 -9.06 -12.80 -3.27
N ASP A 82 -8.88 -12.55 -4.57
CA ASP A 82 -9.29 -13.48 -5.62
C ASP A 82 -8.47 -14.78 -5.60
N GLY A 83 -7.16 -14.67 -5.42
CA GLY A 83 -6.28 -15.84 -5.28
C GLY A 83 -6.67 -16.72 -4.09
N LEU A 84 -6.92 -16.11 -2.92
CA LEU A 84 -7.34 -16.84 -1.72
C LEU A 84 -8.77 -17.38 -1.81
N GLY A 85 -9.66 -16.70 -2.54
CA GLY A 85 -11.06 -17.10 -2.71
C GLY A 85 -11.28 -18.17 -3.79
N ALA A 86 -10.36 -18.31 -4.75
CA ALA A 86 -10.57 -19.19 -5.91
C ALA A 86 -10.27 -20.67 -5.64
N SER A 87 -9.26 -20.99 -4.83
CA SER A 87 -8.79 -22.38 -4.66
C SER A 87 -7.86 -22.53 -3.46
N TYR A 88 -7.96 -23.65 -2.74
CA TYR A 88 -6.96 -24.06 -1.74
C TYR A 88 -5.66 -24.58 -2.37
N ASP A 89 -5.67 -24.94 -3.66
CA ASP A 89 -4.46 -25.27 -4.41
C ASP A 89 -3.64 -24.01 -4.74
N ARG A 90 -2.38 -24.00 -4.29
CA ARG A 90 -1.45 -22.87 -4.44
C ARG A 90 -1.20 -22.49 -5.90
N ALA A 91 -1.06 -23.47 -6.80
CA ALA A 91 -0.74 -23.18 -8.20
C ALA A 91 -1.90 -22.47 -8.89
N LYS A 92 -3.14 -22.93 -8.64
CA LYS A 92 -4.36 -22.28 -9.13
C LYS A 92 -4.56 -20.88 -8.54
N ALA A 93 -4.36 -20.71 -7.23
CA ALA A 93 -4.47 -19.38 -6.59
C ALA A 93 -3.50 -18.37 -7.22
N LEU A 94 -2.23 -18.76 -7.45
CA LEU A 94 -1.23 -17.90 -8.07
C LEU A 94 -1.46 -17.64 -9.57
N ASP A 95 -2.17 -18.53 -10.26
CA ASP A 95 -2.60 -18.31 -11.63
C ASP A 95 -3.71 -17.25 -11.70
N VAL A 96 -4.70 -17.32 -10.79
CA VAL A 96 -5.76 -16.30 -10.67
C VAL A 96 -5.17 -14.92 -10.40
N MET A 97 -4.27 -14.80 -9.43
CA MET A 97 -3.55 -13.54 -9.12
C MET A 97 -2.71 -13.00 -10.29
N ARG A 98 -2.54 -13.74 -11.39
CA ARG A 98 -1.73 -13.32 -12.55
C ARG A 98 -2.56 -12.81 -13.71
N ARG A 99 -3.81 -13.25 -13.83
CA ARG A 99 -4.65 -13.01 -15.01
C ARG A 99 -5.05 -11.54 -15.14
N GLY A 100 -5.00 -10.77 -14.05
CA GLY A 100 -5.22 -9.33 -14.02
C GLY A 100 -6.69 -8.93 -14.17
N ASP A 101 -7.60 -9.90 -14.24
CA ASP A 101 -9.02 -9.71 -14.07
C ASP A 101 -9.40 -9.76 -12.59
N SER A 102 -10.26 -8.83 -12.15
CA SER A 102 -10.80 -8.87 -10.80
C SER A 102 -12.01 -9.81 -10.75
N GLY A 103 -11.95 -10.78 -9.85
CA GLY A 103 -13.05 -11.67 -9.53
C GLY A 103 -14.03 -11.08 -8.51
N PRO A 104 -15.14 -11.79 -8.23
CA PRO A 104 -16.15 -11.33 -7.27
C PRO A 104 -15.59 -11.12 -5.86
N THR A 105 -14.61 -11.92 -5.44
CA THR A 105 -14.01 -11.85 -4.10
C THR A 105 -13.13 -10.60 -3.96
N GLY A 106 -12.33 -10.29 -4.99
CA GLY A 106 -11.53 -9.08 -5.08
C GLY A 106 -12.41 -7.83 -5.05
N VAL A 107 -13.46 -7.80 -5.87
CA VAL A 107 -14.43 -6.69 -5.90
C VAL A 107 -15.10 -6.52 -4.53
N ALA A 108 -15.62 -7.59 -3.92
CA ALA A 108 -16.26 -7.52 -2.61
C ALA A 108 -15.28 -7.00 -1.54
N THR A 109 -14.04 -7.47 -1.56
CA THR A 109 -12.98 -7.04 -0.63
C THR A 109 -12.67 -5.55 -0.78
N LEU A 110 -12.53 -5.08 -2.02
CA LEU A 110 -12.30 -3.65 -2.30
C LEU A 110 -13.46 -2.80 -1.81
N VAL A 111 -14.71 -3.17 -2.13
CA VAL A 111 -15.89 -2.41 -1.72
C VAL A 111 -15.96 -2.32 -0.19
N LEU A 112 -15.85 -3.44 0.52
CA LEU A 112 -15.90 -3.45 1.98
C LEU A 112 -14.74 -2.65 2.60
N THR A 113 -13.53 -2.79 2.06
CA THR A 113 -12.35 -2.08 2.56
C THR A 113 -12.49 -0.57 2.36
N LEU A 114 -12.91 -0.12 1.17
CA LEU A 114 -13.08 1.30 0.87
C LEU A 114 -14.23 1.90 1.68
N LEU A 115 -15.32 1.16 1.91
CA LEU A 115 -16.41 1.61 2.79
C LEU A 115 -15.93 1.81 4.23
N VAL A 116 -15.14 0.88 4.77
CA VAL A 116 -14.55 1.02 6.11
C VAL A 116 -13.60 2.21 6.16
N GLN A 117 -12.73 2.38 5.16
CA GLN A 117 -11.80 3.52 5.11
C GLN A 117 -12.54 4.86 5.06
N VAL A 118 -13.55 4.97 4.20
CA VAL A 118 -14.37 6.19 4.09
C VAL A 118 -15.13 6.46 5.39
N GLY A 119 -15.71 5.43 6.01
CA GLY A 119 -16.46 5.56 7.26
C GLY A 119 -15.59 5.90 8.48
N ALA A 120 -14.32 5.49 8.47
CA ALA A 120 -13.38 5.73 9.57
C ALA A 120 -12.61 7.06 9.45
N LEU A 121 -12.50 7.64 8.25
CA LEU A 121 -11.67 8.81 8.02
C LEU A 121 -12.37 10.10 8.43
N THR A 122 -12.00 10.65 9.60
CA THR A 122 -12.70 11.82 10.16
C THR A 122 -11.89 13.11 10.17
N ASP A 123 -10.55 13.03 10.20
CA ASP A 123 -9.72 14.22 10.35
C ASP A 123 -8.44 14.23 9.46
N PRO A 124 -7.85 15.41 9.22
CA PRO A 124 -6.69 15.56 8.34
C PRO A 124 -5.45 14.80 8.81
N TYR A 125 -5.23 14.72 10.13
CA TYR A 125 -4.09 14.03 10.69
C TYR A 125 -4.24 12.52 10.53
N GLN A 126 -5.42 11.96 10.80
CA GLN A 126 -5.73 10.56 10.52
C GLN A 126 -5.50 10.21 9.05
N ALA A 127 -5.92 11.08 8.12
CA ALA A 127 -5.69 10.86 6.69
C ALA A 127 -4.21 10.82 6.34
N PHE A 128 -3.43 11.75 6.89
CA PHE A 128 -1.98 11.77 6.73
C PHE A 128 -1.32 10.52 7.34
N ALA A 129 -1.63 10.22 8.60
CA ALA A 129 -1.05 9.11 9.36
C ALA A 129 -1.40 7.75 8.73
N ALA A 130 -2.65 7.54 8.32
CA ALA A 130 -3.12 6.28 7.74
C ALA A 130 -2.33 5.90 6.47
N VAL A 131 -2.00 6.88 5.61
CA VAL A 131 -1.17 6.63 4.42
C VAL A 131 0.23 6.16 4.82
N LEU A 132 0.87 6.85 5.78
CA LEU A 132 2.23 6.50 6.23
C LEU A 132 2.28 5.14 6.93
N ILE A 133 1.37 4.90 7.89
CA ILE A 133 1.25 3.64 8.63
C ILE A 133 0.97 2.50 7.64
N GLY A 134 0.08 2.71 6.67
CA GLY A 134 -0.21 1.75 5.61
C GLY A 134 1.06 1.32 4.84
N ARG A 135 2.01 2.23 4.60
CA ARG A 135 3.27 1.90 3.91
C ARG A 135 4.34 1.30 4.81
N CYS A 136 4.24 1.46 6.13
CA CYS A 136 5.10 0.76 7.08
C CYS A 136 4.96 -0.78 6.95
N THR A 137 3.77 -1.27 6.57
CA THR A 137 3.48 -2.71 6.39
C THR A 137 4.38 -3.40 5.35
N LEU A 138 4.90 -2.64 4.36
CA LEU A 138 5.81 -3.18 3.34
C LEU A 138 7.11 -3.70 3.95
N SER A 139 7.64 -3.01 4.97
CA SER A 139 8.86 -3.44 5.67
C SER A 139 8.66 -4.77 6.40
N MET A 140 7.47 -4.99 6.95
CA MET A 140 7.07 -6.23 7.59
C MET A 140 6.85 -7.35 6.57
N ALA A 141 6.09 -7.09 5.50
CA ALA A 141 5.82 -8.07 4.44
C ALA A 141 7.08 -8.52 3.68
N CYS A 142 8.12 -7.68 3.66
CA CYS A 142 9.39 -7.97 3.01
C CYS A 142 10.48 -8.44 3.99
N ALA A 143 10.13 -8.74 5.25
CA ALA A 143 11.09 -9.14 6.27
C ALA A 143 11.76 -10.49 5.96
N ARG A 144 13.03 -10.64 6.35
CA ARG A 144 13.81 -11.88 6.22
C ARG A 144 13.04 -13.09 6.78
N GLY A 145 12.90 -14.12 5.96
CA GLY A 145 12.14 -15.33 6.27
C GLY A 145 10.73 -15.35 5.68
N ILE A 146 10.26 -14.25 5.07
CA ILE A 146 9.05 -14.25 4.25
C ILE A 146 9.47 -14.55 2.80
N PRO A 147 9.13 -15.74 2.27
CA PRO A 147 9.51 -16.11 0.92
C PRO A 147 8.67 -15.38 -0.12
N SER A 148 9.22 -15.20 -1.31
CA SER A 148 8.41 -14.75 -2.45
C SER A 148 7.38 -15.82 -2.82
N ALA A 149 6.18 -15.38 -3.21
CA ALA A 149 5.13 -16.27 -3.69
C ALA A 149 5.54 -17.01 -4.98
N ARG A 150 6.35 -16.35 -5.83
CA ARG A 150 6.89 -16.84 -7.09
C ARG A 150 8.38 -16.49 -7.22
N PRO A 151 9.17 -17.25 -7.99
CA PRO A 151 10.60 -16.97 -8.18
C PRO A 151 10.88 -15.67 -8.96
N GLU A 152 9.88 -15.13 -9.66
CA GLU A 152 10.02 -14.01 -10.59
C GLU A 152 9.09 -12.84 -10.26
N GLY A 153 9.34 -11.70 -10.90
CA GLY A 153 8.54 -10.47 -10.78
C GLY A 153 8.95 -9.58 -9.62
N LEU A 154 8.20 -8.47 -9.43
CA LEU A 154 8.52 -7.45 -8.44
C LEU A 154 8.61 -8.00 -7.01
N GLY A 155 7.69 -8.89 -6.62
CA GLY A 155 7.70 -9.53 -5.29
C GLY A 155 8.99 -10.31 -5.00
N ALA A 156 9.55 -10.99 -6.00
CA ALA A 156 10.80 -11.74 -5.84
C ALA A 156 12.00 -10.82 -5.57
N THR A 157 11.95 -9.56 -6.00
CA THR A 157 13.04 -8.59 -5.75
C THR A 157 13.06 -8.08 -4.32
N VAL A 158 11.90 -8.01 -3.65
CA VAL A 158 11.75 -7.39 -2.32
C VAL A 158 11.53 -8.40 -1.20
N ALA A 159 10.97 -9.57 -1.49
CA ALA A 159 10.69 -10.60 -0.49
C ALA A 159 11.97 -11.02 0.24
N GLY A 160 11.90 -11.10 1.57
CA GLY A 160 13.04 -11.46 2.42
C GLY A 160 14.21 -10.47 2.42
N SER A 161 14.08 -9.30 1.78
CA SER A 161 15.19 -8.32 1.69
C SER A 161 15.40 -7.53 2.98
N VAL A 162 14.34 -7.31 3.78
CA VAL A 162 14.36 -6.41 4.93
C VAL A 162 14.82 -7.13 6.21
N PRO A 163 15.82 -6.61 6.95
CA PRO A 163 16.19 -7.17 8.25
C PRO A 163 15.01 -7.13 9.25
N ARG A 164 14.78 -8.21 10.00
CA ARG A 164 13.67 -8.30 10.97
C ARG A 164 13.69 -7.18 12.01
N THR A 165 14.87 -6.80 12.49
CA THR A 165 15.05 -5.69 13.44
C THR A 165 14.62 -4.35 12.86
N ALA A 166 14.91 -4.11 11.58
CA ALA A 166 14.49 -2.89 10.89
C ALA A 166 12.98 -2.88 10.64
N ALA A 167 12.40 -4.02 10.25
CA ALA A 167 10.94 -4.16 10.12
C ALA A 167 10.21 -3.91 11.45
N LEU A 168 10.75 -4.44 12.56
CA LEU A 168 10.19 -4.20 13.90
C LEU A 168 10.32 -2.73 14.31
N ALA A 169 11.46 -2.09 14.06
CA ALA A 169 11.63 -0.66 14.35
C ALA A 169 10.62 0.21 13.59
N ILE A 170 10.37 -0.09 12.32
CA ILE A 170 9.34 0.60 11.53
C ILE A 170 7.93 0.32 12.06
N ALA A 171 7.64 -0.91 12.47
CA ALA A 171 6.34 -1.25 13.07
C ALA A 171 6.09 -0.47 14.38
N VAL A 172 7.11 -0.33 15.23
CA VAL A 172 7.03 0.48 16.46
C VAL A 172 6.83 1.96 16.13
N ALA A 173 7.56 2.48 15.14
CA ALA A 173 7.37 3.87 14.69
C ALA A 173 5.96 4.10 14.13
N ALA A 174 5.40 3.13 13.40
CA ALA A 174 4.04 3.20 12.88
C ALA A 174 3.00 3.20 14.02
N ALA A 175 3.19 2.39 15.05
CA ALA A 175 2.32 2.36 16.22
C ALA A 175 2.34 3.70 16.98
N ALA A 176 3.51 4.32 17.10
CA ALA A 176 3.65 5.64 17.72
C ALA A 176 2.99 6.78 16.91
N LEU A 177 2.87 6.62 15.58
CA LEU A 177 2.16 7.59 14.72
C LEU A 177 0.63 7.43 14.81
N ALA A 178 0.16 6.28 15.27
CA ALA A 178 -1.27 5.97 15.40
C ALA A 178 -1.92 6.53 16.68
N THR A 179 -1.11 7.00 17.63
CA THR A 179 -1.52 7.61 18.91
C THR A 179 -1.48 9.12 18.85
#